data_AF-A0A3S4V6S2-F1
#
_entry.id   AF-A0A3S4V6S2-F1
#
_cell.length_a   1.000
_cell.length_b   1.000
_cell.length_c   1.000
_cell.angle_alpha   90.00
_cell.angle_beta   90.00
_cell.angle_gamma   90.00
#
_symmetry.space_group_name_H-M   'P 1'
#
loop_
_entity.id
_entity.type
_entity.pdbx_description
1 polymer ?
#
loop_
_entity_poly.entity_id
_entity_poly.type
_entity_poly.pdbx_seq_one_letter_code
_entity_poly.pdbx_strand_id
1 'polypeptide(L)'
;MAPHWTVDTPLRRDSDRRQALVEIDALVALMLGIPAEELCTVYRTQFAVLYDYDHGQSRRTNYFYDANGRLVPTSVQQVWKKKGDYLSWSDRTATNASGHEYSYELPFQTYDREADMTAAYQEFERRLALMRAERSVDAEEKSVS
;
A
#
# COMPACT_ATOMS: atom_id res chain seq x y z
N MET A 1 14.94 2.33 14.95
CA MET A 1 13.86 3.34 14.83
C MET A 1 13.05 3.28 16.11
N ALA A 2 12.74 4.43 16.72
CA ALA A 2 11.98 4.45 17.98
C ALA A 2 10.52 4.03 17.70
N PRO A 3 9.86 3.29 18.61
CA PRO A 3 8.50 2.77 18.42
C PRO A 3 7.40 3.83 18.52
N HIS A 4 7.76 5.12 18.51
CA HIS A 4 6.84 6.24 18.70
C HIS A 4 6.70 6.99 17.38
N TRP A 5 5.45 7.14 16.91
CA TRP A 5 5.16 7.95 15.74
C TRP A 5 5.45 9.41 16.05
N THR A 6 6.26 10.06 15.21
CA THR A 6 6.52 11.49 15.24
C THR A 6 6.48 12.01 13.82
N VAL A 7 6.30 13.32 13.64
CA VAL A 7 6.39 13.97 12.31
C VAL A 7 7.74 13.73 11.63
N ASP A 8 8.78 13.46 12.42
CA ASP A 8 10.14 13.15 11.97
C ASP A 8 10.38 11.67 11.66
N THR A 9 9.34 10.83 11.74
CA THR A 9 9.39 9.41 11.38
C THR A 9 8.69 9.16 10.02
N PRO A 10 9.21 9.68 8.89
CA PRO A 10 8.56 9.49 7.61
C PRO A 10 8.62 8.02 7.17
N LEU A 11 7.56 7.57 6.51
CA LEU A 11 7.57 6.31 5.77
C LEU A 11 8.53 6.45 4.59
N ARG A 12 9.69 5.77 4.66
CA ARG A 12 10.77 5.94 3.69
C ARG A 12 10.57 5.13 2.42
N ARG A 13 9.91 3.97 2.51
CA ARG A 13 9.67 3.08 1.36
C ARG A 13 8.39 3.49 0.63
N ASP A 14 8.40 3.33 -0.70
CA ASP A 14 7.22 3.56 -1.52
C ASP A 14 6.10 2.58 -1.17
N SER A 15 6.44 1.32 -0.89
CA SER A 15 5.50 0.28 -0.45
C SER A 15 4.81 0.65 0.87
N ASP A 16 5.56 1.16 1.83
CA ASP A 16 5.01 1.51 3.15
C ASP A 16 4.05 2.71 3.02
N ARG A 17 4.39 3.69 2.17
CA ARG A 17 3.48 4.80 1.85
C ARG A 17 2.21 4.32 1.14
N ARG A 18 2.34 3.39 0.19
CA ARG A 18 1.19 2.76 -0.48
C ARG A 18 0.28 2.06 0.54
N GLN A 19 0.85 1.28 1.45
CA GLN A 19 0.10 0.55 2.48
C GLN A 19 -0.62 1.52 3.42
N ALA A 20 0.03 2.61 3.84
CA ALA A 20 -0.61 3.62 4.66
C ALA A 20 -1.81 4.27 3.96
N LEU A 21 -1.74 4.55 2.65
CA LEU A 21 -2.88 5.05 1.89
C LEU A 21 -4.05 4.06 1.89
N VAL A 22 -3.75 2.77 1.65
CA VAL A 22 -4.76 1.69 1.70
C VAL A 22 -5.46 1.62 3.06
N GLU A 23 -4.67 1.68 4.14
CA GLU A 23 -5.20 1.63 5.50
C GLU A 23 -6.05 2.86 5.85
N ILE A 24 -5.64 4.04 5.41
CA ILE A 24 -6.41 5.28 5.58
C ILE A 24 -7.75 5.17 4.85
N ASP A 25 -7.76 4.72 3.60
CA ASP A 25 -8.98 4.55 2.81
C ASP A 25 -9.94 3.56 3.48
N ALA A 26 -9.42 2.42 3.97
CA ALA A 26 -10.21 1.43 4.69
C ALA A 26 -10.79 1.96 6.02
N LEU A 27 -10.02 2.73 6.80
CA LEU A 27 -10.51 3.38 8.02
C LEU A 27 -11.62 4.38 7.74
N VAL A 28 -11.47 5.20 6.70
CA VAL A 28 -12.49 6.19 6.31
C VAL A 28 -13.76 5.49 5.83
N ALA A 29 -13.64 4.42 5.03
CA ALA A 29 -14.80 3.62 4.61
C ALA A 29 -15.54 3.04 5.83
N LEU A 30 -14.82 2.42 6.77
CA LEU A 30 -15.41 1.87 7.99
C LEU A 30 -16.09 2.96 8.84
N MET A 31 -15.49 4.14 8.96
CA MET A 31 -16.06 5.29 9.67
C MET A 31 -17.38 5.76 9.03
N LEU A 32 -17.47 5.73 7.70
CA LEU A 32 -18.65 6.14 6.94
C LEU A 32 -19.69 5.02 6.76
N GLY A 33 -19.40 3.79 7.22
CA GLY A 33 -20.27 2.63 7.02
C GLY A 33 -20.30 2.11 5.58
N ILE A 34 -19.27 2.41 4.79
CA ILE A 34 -19.11 1.92 3.42
C ILE A 34 -18.44 0.54 3.48
N PRO A 35 -19.07 -0.54 2.99
CA PRO A 35 -18.48 -1.87 3.03
C PRO A 35 -17.25 -1.97 2.10
N ALA A 36 -16.35 -2.91 2.40
CA ALA A 36 -15.11 -3.09 1.63
C ALA A 36 -15.33 -3.29 0.13
N GLU A 37 -16.40 -3.97 -0.28
CA GLU A 37 -16.76 -4.17 -1.69
C GLU A 37 -17.12 -2.86 -2.42
N GLU A 38 -17.79 -1.95 -1.72
CA GLU A 38 -18.12 -0.63 -2.24
C GLU A 38 -16.87 0.26 -2.28
N LEU A 39 -15.99 0.17 -1.29
CA LEU A 39 -14.68 0.83 -1.33
C LEU A 39 -13.87 0.40 -2.56
N CYS A 40 -13.78 -0.92 -2.83
CA CYS A 40 -13.14 -1.44 -4.04
C CYS A 40 -13.82 -0.92 -5.32
N THR A 41 -15.14 -0.75 -5.31
CA THR A 41 -15.89 -0.18 -6.43
C THR A 41 -15.60 1.31 -6.63
N VAL A 42 -15.50 2.09 -5.55
CA VAL A 42 -15.07 3.50 -5.59
C VAL A 42 -13.65 3.59 -6.16
N TYR A 43 -12.72 2.76 -5.67
CA TYR A 43 -11.35 2.68 -6.20
C TYR A 43 -11.33 2.44 -7.72
N ARG A 44 -12.06 1.43 -8.20
CA ARG A 44 -12.09 1.06 -9.62
C ARG A 44 -12.67 2.16 -10.52
N THR A 45 -13.71 2.85 -10.05
CA THR A 45 -14.49 3.78 -10.89
C THR A 45 -14.05 5.23 -10.79
N GLN A 46 -13.75 5.71 -9.58
CA GLN A 46 -13.41 7.11 -9.33
C GLN A 46 -11.90 7.38 -9.50
N PHE A 47 -11.07 6.35 -9.39
CA PHE A 47 -9.61 6.47 -9.47
C PHE A 47 -9.01 5.67 -10.64
N ALA A 48 -9.66 5.73 -11.81
CA ALA A 48 -9.26 4.95 -12.99
C ALA A 48 -7.77 5.08 -13.39
N VAL A 49 -7.15 6.25 -13.18
CA VAL A 49 -5.71 6.45 -13.43
C VAL A 49 -4.84 5.67 -12.45
N LEU A 50 -5.17 5.71 -11.15
CA LEU A 50 -4.45 4.92 -10.14
C LEU A 50 -4.69 3.43 -10.36
N TYR A 51 -5.93 3.05 -10.67
CA TYR A 51 -6.30 1.68 -11.02
C TYR A 51 -5.46 1.16 -12.19
N ASP A 52 -5.29 1.97 -13.24
CA ASP A 52 -4.41 1.66 -14.37
C ASP A 52 -2.94 1.51 -13.93
N TYR A 53 -2.43 2.37 -13.06
CA TYR A 53 -1.06 2.25 -12.55
C TYR A 53 -0.84 1.01 -11.68
N ASP A 54 -1.80 0.61 -10.86
CA ASP A 54 -1.66 -0.59 -10.02
C ASP A 54 -1.80 -1.90 -10.83
N HIS A 55 -2.47 -1.88 -12.00
CA HIS A 55 -2.76 -3.07 -12.81
C HIS A 55 -2.04 -3.14 -14.16
N GLY A 56 -1.52 -2.03 -14.68
CA GLY A 56 -0.88 -1.95 -15.99
C GLY A 56 -1.80 -2.23 -17.19
N GLN A 57 -3.07 -1.83 -17.13
CA GLN A 57 -4.05 -2.10 -18.19
C GLN A 57 -3.70 -1.37 -19.50
N SER A 58 -3.26 -0.12 -19.39
CA SER A 58 -2.59 0.64 -20.41
C SER A 58 -1.13 0.23 -20.40
N ARG A 59 -0.62 -0.34 -21.51
CA ARG A 59 0.78 -0.80 -21.69
C ARG A 59 1.88 0.23 -21.36
N ARG A 60 1.53 1.45 -20.94
CA ARG A 60 2.42 2.58 -20.69
C ARG A 60 2.98 2.62 -19.26
N THR A 61 2.23 2.26 -18.22
CA THR A 61 2.67 2.43 -16.82
C THR A 61 2.10 1.36 -15.90
N ASN A 62 2.96 0.73 -15.09
CA ASN A 62 2.56 -0.13 -13.98
C ASN A 62 3.52 0.13 -12.80
N TYR A 63 3.00 0.16 -11.58
CA TYR A 63 3.78 0.26 -10.36
C TYR A 63 4.39 -1.08 -9.99
N PHE A 64 5.66 -1.23 -10.34
CA PHE A 64 6.50 -2.29 -9.79
C PHE A 64 7.31 -1.77 -8.62
N TYR A 65 7.41 -2.59 -7.59
CA TYR A 65 8.22 -2.36 -6.42
C TYR A 65 9.37 -3.36 -6.40
N ASP A 66 10.54 -2.88 -6.03
CA ASP A 66 11.70 -3.74 -5.82
C ASP A 66 11.60 -4.46 -4.46
N ALA A 67 12.50 -5.42 -4.21
CA ALA A 67 12.51 -6.18 -2.96
C ALA A 67 12.67 -5.32 -1.69
N ASN A 68 13.15 -4.08 -1.82
CA ASN A 68 13.28 -3.13 -0.72
C ASN A 68 12.05 -2.20 -0.59
N GLY A 69 11.02 -2.41 -1.40
CA GLY A 69 9.79 -1.62 -1.39
C GLY A 69 9.92 -0.27 -2.08
N ARG A 70 10.90 -0.08 -2.98
CA ARG A 70 11.07 1.15 -3.77
C ARG A 70 10.38 1.02 -5.12
N LEU A 71 9.78 2.11 -5.59
CA LEU A 71 9.16 2.12 -6.91
C LEU A 71 10.23 2.02 -8.01
N VAL A 72 10.09 1.03 -8.88
CA VAL A 72 11.02 0.76 -9.98
C VAL A 72 10.76 1.75 -11.13
N PRO A 73 11.75 2.54 -11.58
CA PRO A 73 11.60 3.48 -12.68
C PRO A 73 11.24 2.79 -14.00
N THR A 74 10.48 3.48 -14.85
CA THR A 74 10.05 2.96 -16.15
C THR A 74 11.23 2.49 -17.03
N SER A 75 12.39 3.17 -16.97
CA SER A 75 13.60 2.78 -17.71
C SER A 75 14.08 1.37 -17.31
N VAL A 76 14.15 1.08 -16.01
CA VAL A 76 14.54 -0.23 -15.47
C VAL A 76 13.47 -1.27 -15.82
N GLN A 77 12.18 -0.93 -15.67
CA GLN A 77 11.08 -1.84 -16.03
C GLN A 77 11.11 -2.24 -17.51
N GLN A 78 11.44 -1.31 -18.42
CA GLN A 78 11.53 -1.61 -19.86
C GLN A 78 12.64 -2.60 -20.20
N VAL A 79 13.77 -2.53 -19.49
CA VAL A 79 14.86 -3.50 -19.65
C VAL A 79 14.46 -4.85 -19.04
N TRP A 80 13.84 -4.84 -17.85
CA TRP A 80 13.35 -6.05 -17.19
C TRP A 80 12.32 -6.80 -18.04
N LYS A 81 11.34 -6.10 -18.64
CA LYS A 81 10.35 -6.71 -19.55
C LYS A 81 10.97 -7.43 -20.75
N LYS A 82 12.20 -7.08 -21.14
CA LYS A 82 12.94 -7.73 -22.25
C LYS A 82 13.84 -8.86 -21.78
N LYS A 83 14.50 -8.69 -20.64
CA LYS A 83 15.54 -9.61 -20.15
C LYS A 83 15.05 -10.57 -19.07
N GLY A 84 13.88 -10.35 -18.48
CA GLY A 84 13.43 -11.06 -17.28
C GLY A 84 14.47 -10.93 -16.16
N ASP A 85 14.64 -11.99 -15.37
CA ASP A 85 15.53 -11.97 -14.20
C ASP A 85 17.04 -12.06 -14.56
N TYR A 86 17.39 -12.11 -15.84
CA TYR A 86 18.78 -12.08 -16.33
C TYR A 86 19.38 -10.66 -16.41
N LEU A 87 18.85 -9.74 -15.61
CA LEU A 87 19.32 -8.35 -15.54
C LEU A 87 20.71 -8.27 -14.90
N SER A 88 21.63 -7.55 -15.55
CA SER A 88 22.89 -7.16 -14.91
C SER A 88 22.66 -6.09 -13.83
N TRP A 89 23.66 -5.83 -12.99
CA TRP A 89 23.63 -4.74 -12.01
C TRP A 89 23.40 -3.37 -12.69
N SER A 90 24.07 -3.11 -13.81
CA SER A 90 23.89 -1.88 -14.58
C SER A 90 22.49 -1.77 -15.20
N ASP A 91 21.88 -2.88 -15.60
CA ASP A 91 20.50 -2.87 -16.13
C ASP A 91 19.46 -2.45 -15.07
N ARG A 92 19.79 -2.64 -13.78
CA ARG A 92 18.94 -2.30 -12.64
C ARG A 92 19.32 -0.98 -11.99
N THR A 93 20.23 -0.21 -12.56
CA THR A 93 20.69 1.06 -12.01
C THR A 93 20.07 2.23 -12.76
N ALA A 94 19.52 3.21 -12.02
CA ALA A 94 18.97 4.43 -12.60
C ALA A 94 19.28 5.65 -11.73
N THR A 95 19.46 6.79 -12.38
CA THR A 95 19.64 8.09 -11.74
C THR A 95 18.29 8.73 -11.43
N ASN A 96 18.07 9.19 -10.21
CA ASN A 96 16.87 9.91 -9.82
C ASN A 96 16.93 11.39 -10.27
N ALA A 97 15.84 12.13 -10.07
CA ALA A 97 15.75 13.55 -10.46
C ALA A 97 16.80 14.46 -9.76
N SER A 98 17.31 14.04 -8.61
CA SER A 98 18.35 14.74 -7.85
C SER A 98 19.78 14.36 -8.27
N GLY A 99 19.95 13.51 -9.29
CA GLY A 99 21.25 13.09 -9.80
C GLY A 99 21.90 11.92 -9.04
N HIS A 100 21.20 11.28 -8.11
CA HIS A 100 21.71 10.15 -7.34
C HIS A 100 21.39 8.82 -8.04
N GLU A 101 22.39 7.96 -8.18
CA GLU A 101 22.21 6.61 -8.73
C GLU A 101 21.71 5.62 -7.68
N TYR A 102 20.73 4.81 -8.08
CA TYR A 102 20.21 3.70 -7.29
C TYR A 102 20.13 2.43 -8.13
N SER A 103 20.64 1.33 -7.58
CA SER A 103 20.36 -0.02 -8.07
C SER A 103 19.10 -0.57 -7.41
N TYR A 104 18.21 -1.18 -8.19
CA TYR A 104 16.93 -1.74 -7.77
C TYR A 104 17.00 -3.26 -7.63
N GLU A 105 16.43 -3.83 -6.57
CA GLU A 105 16.59 -5.24 -6.23
C GLU A 105 15.44 -6.13 -6.69
N LEU A 106 15.77 -7.28 -7.28
CA LEU A 106 14.80 -8.33 -7.62
C LEU A 106 14.33 -9.08 -6.36
N PRO A 107 13.13 -9.70 -6.35
CA PRO A 107 12.15 -9.66 -7.43
C PRO A 107 11.45 -8.30 -7.53
N PHE A 108 11.00 -7.97 -8.74
CA PHE A 108 10.06 -6.86 -8.93
C PHE A 108 8.63 -7.40 -8.81
N GLN A 109 7.80 -6.71 -8.03
CA GLN A 109 6.44 -7.16 -7.72
C GLN A 109 5.42 -6.03 -7.80
N THR A 110 4.17 -6.40 -8.01
CA THR A 110 3.00 -5.51 -7.85
C THR A 110 2.27 -5.87 -6.56
N TYR A 111 1.36 -5.01 -6.13
CA TYR A 111 0.51 -5.26 -4.96
C TYR A 111 -0.95 -5.10 -5.33
N ASP A 112 -1.80 -6.04 -4.89
CA ASP A 112 -3.23 -6.02 -5.14
C ASP A 112 -3.92 -5.06 -4.15
N ARG A 113 -4.30 -3.88 -4.64
CA ARG A 113 -4.93 -2.87 -3.77
C ARG A 113 -6.30 -3.31 -3.25
N GLU A 114 -7.10 -4.02 -4.05
CA GLU A 114 -8.43 -4.44 -3.63
C GLU A 114 -8.34 -5.50 -2.53
N ALA A 115 -7.41 -6.44 -2.67
CA ALA A 115 -7.11 -7.41 -1.62
C ALA A 115 -6.60 -6.72 -0.34
N ASP A 116 -5.67 -5.77 -0.47
CA ASP A 116 -5.10 -5.07 0.68
C ASP A 116 -6.14 -4.19 1.39
N MET A 117 -7.00 -3.48 0.65
CA MET A 117 -8.12 -2.70 1.22
C MET A 117 -9.11 -3.61 1.95
N THR A 118 -9.45 -4.75 1.36
CA THR A 118 -10.36 -5.72 1.98
C THR A 118 -9.77 -6.28 3.28
N ALA A 119 -8.49 -6.66 3.27
CA ALA A 119 -7.80 -7.16 4.44
C ALA A 119 -7.68 -6.10 5.56
N ALA A 120 -7.31 -4.86 5.20
CA ALA A 120 -7.23 -3.75 6.14
C ALA A 120 -8.60 -3.44 6.77
N TYR A 121 -9.65 -3.38 5.94
CA TYR A 121 -11.02 -3.15 6.42
C TYR A 121 -11.44 -4.21 7.45
N GLN A 122 -11.26 -5.49 7.13
CA GLN A 122 -11.61 -6.61 8.02
C GLN A 122 -10.85 -6.53 9.35
N GLU A 123 -9.57 -6.21 9.32
CA GLU A 123 -8.77 -6.07 10.54
C GLU A 123 -9.25 -4.89 11.40
N PHE A 124 -9.58 -3.75 10.78
CA PHE A 124 -10.08 -2.59 11.53
C PHE A 124 -11.48 -2.81 12.08
N GLU A 125 -12.36 -3.47 11.33
CA GLU A 125 -13.68 -3.88 11.81
C GLU A 125 -13.56 -4.81 13.01
N ARG A 126 -12.68 -5.81 12.93
CA ARG A 126 -12.38 -6.74 14.04
C ARG A 126 -11.88 -5.98 15.28
N ARG A 127 -10.95 -5.03 15.13
CA ARG A 127 -10.44 -4.21 16.24
C ARG A 127 -11.54 -3.33 16.84
N LEU A 128 -12.37 -2.71 16.00
CA LEU A 128 -13.49 -1.88 16.46
C LEU A 128 -14.51 -2.69 17.25
N ALA A 129 -14.80 -3.92 16.81
CA ALA A 129 -15.68 -4.84 17.53
C ALA A 129 -15.11 -5.21 18.91
N LEU A 130 -13.82 -5.52 19.01
CA LEU A 130 -13.16 -5.79 20.29
C LEU A 130 -13.21 -4.58 21.23
N MET A 131 -12.88 -3.37 20.75
CA MET A 131 -12.98 -2.14 21.54
C MET A 131 -14.40 -1.84 22.03
N ARG A 132 -15.41 -2.21 21.25
CA ARG A 132 -16.83 -2.09 21.64
C ARG A 132 -17.19 -3.10 22.73
N ALA A 133 -16.73 -4.34 22.61
CA ALA A 133 -16.97 -5.40 23.60
C ALA A 133 -16.28 -5.09 24.95
N GLU A 134 -15.02 -4.65 24.92
CA GLU A 134 -14.28 -4.25 26.13
C GLU A 134 -15.00 -3.11 26.87
N ARG A 135 -15.44 -2.08 26.13
CA ARG A 135 -16.18 -0.95 26.73
C ARG A 135 -17.53 -1.37 27.32
N SER A 136 -18.20 -2.38 26.76
CA SER A 136 -19.44 -2.89 27.35
C SER A 136 -19.20 -3.65 28.66
N VAL A 137 -18.11 -4.41 28.77
CA VAL A 137 -17.72 -5.10 30.02
C VAL A 137 -17.40 -4.08 31.12
N ASP A 138 -16.58 -3.06 30.81
CA ASP A 138 -16.24 -1.99 31.75
C ASP A 138 -17.47 -1.21 32.25
N ALA A 139 -18.48 -1.03 31.38
CA ALA A 139 -19.73 -0.36 31.74
C ALA A 139 -20.61 -1.21 32.66
N GLU A 140 -20.64 -2.52 32.46
CA GLU A 140 -21.39 -3.46 33.29
C GLU A 140 -20.76 -3.61 34.69
N GLU A 141 -19.43 -3.72 34.79
CA GLU A 141 -18.71 -3.75 36.08
C GLU A 141 -18.93 -2.48 36.91
N LYS A 142 -18.94 -1.30 36.26
CA LYS A 142 -19.25 -0.03 36.93
C LYS A 142 -20.71 0.12 37.35
N SER A 143 -21.64 -0.62 36.76
CA SER A 143 -23.06 -0.58 37.14
C SER A 143 -23.38 -1.45 38.36
N VAL A 144 -22.48 -2.37 38.73
CA VAL A 144 -22.67 -3.33 39.84
C VAL A 144 -21.93 -2.90 41.12
N SER A 145 -21.09 -1.85 41.03
CA SER A 145 -20.38 -1.22 42.15
C SER A 145 -21.08 0.06 42.63
#